data_AF-A0A8T4W9T1-F1
#
_entry.id   AF-A0A8T4W9T1-F1
#
_cell.length_a   1.000
_cell.length_b   1.000
_cell.length_c   1.000
_cell.angle_alpha   90.00
_cell.angle_beta   90.00
_cell.angle_gamma   90.00
#
_symmetry.space_group_name_H-M   'P 1'
#
loop_
_entity.id
_entity.type
_entity.pdbx_description
1 polymer ?
#
loop_
_entity_poly.entity_id
_entity_poly.type
_entity_poly.pdbx_seq_one_letter_code
_entity_poly.pdbx_strand_id
1 'polypeptide(L)'
;MTLRDRIPSKLELSDALVSVDMDNEVSVHPTSDYVLLEIPHDVGRISIYRIAKTAYSLVKSDNRMVAIRGYGFKGIGLSVRIAHKLKQMEERFLYQMTFDTFDAIDPDEPDRHLTSVQIIVMPPEKRED
;
A
#
# COMPACT_ATOMS: atom_id res chain seq x y z
N MET A 1 -28.81 19.80 -13.08
CA MET A 1 -27.53 19.99 -12.37
C MET A 1 -26.81 18.66 -12.38
N THR A 2 -25.64 18.57 -13.01
CA THR A 2 -24.92 17.29 -13.18
C THR A 2 -23.88 17.12 -12.09
N LEU A 3 -23.49 15.87 -11.82
CA LEU A 3 -22.49 15.44 -10.81
C LEU A 3 -21.09 16.07 -10.98
N ARG A 4 -20.86 16.90 -12.01
CA ARG A 4 -19.57 17.55 -12.30
C ARG A 4 -19.30 18.82 -11.47
N ASP A 5 -20.29 19.36 -10.76
CA ASP A 5 -20.15 20.64 -10.03
C ASP A 5 -19.78 20.48 -8.54
N ARG A 6 -19.27 19.31 -8.11
CA ARG A 6 -18.98 19.00 -6.69
C ARG A 6 -17.55 18.62 -6.35
N ILE A 7 -16.57 18.80 -7.24
CA ILE A 7 -15.17 18.48 -6.90
C ILE A 7 -14.50 19.75 -6.34
N PRO A 8 -14.25 19.86 -5.03
CA PRO A 8 -13.60 21.03 -4.45
C PRO A 8 -12.12 21.05 -4.85
N SER A 9 -11.65 22.24 -5.20
CA SER A 9 -10.30 22.60 -5.65
C SER A 9 -9.22 22.46 -4.56
N LYS A 10 -9.02 21.26 -4.00
CA LYS A 10 -7.93 20.95 -3.05
C LYS A 10 -7.16 19.66 -3.33
N LEU A 11 -7.26 19.10 -4.53
CA LEU A 11 -6.33 18.06 -5.00
C LEU A 11 -5.05 18.70 -5.53
N GLU A 12 -4.34 19.43 -4.68
CA GLU A 12 -3.01 19.98 -5.01
C GLU A 12 -1.92 18.95 -4.71
N LEU A 13 -1.56 18.20 -5.77
CA LEU A 13 -0.17 17.99 -6.20
C LEU A 13 0.84 17.41 -5.19
N SER A 14 0.50 16.30 -4.53
CA SER A 14 1.50 15.39 -3.91
C SER A 14 1.29 13.91 -4.26
N ASP A 15 0.07 13.49 -4.56
CA ASP A 15 -0.26 12.09 -4.87
C ASP A 15 0.22 11.62 -6.26
N ALA A 16 0.41 12.55 -7.21
CA ALA A 16 0.90 12.21 -8.55
C ALA A 16 2.37 11.74 -8.55
N LEU A 17 3.17 12.15 -7.56
CA LEU A 17 4.58 11.76 -7.44
C LEU A 17 4.75 10.31 -6.96
N VAL A 18 3.85 9.83 -6.09
CA VAL A 18 3.90 8.46 -5.54
C VAL A 18 3.62 7.42 -6.63
N SER A 19 2.69 7.72 -7.55
CA SER A 19 2.37 6.85 -8.68
C SER A 19 3.49 6.74 -9.71
N VAL A 20 4.39 7.74 -9.81
CA VAL A 20 5.46 7.77 -10.83
C VAL A 20 6.67 6.93 -10.43
N ASP A 21 6.94 6.75 -9.14
CA ASP A 21 8.08 5.99 -8.62
C ASP A 21 7.76 4.51 -8.29
N MET A 22 6.49 4.11 -8.35
CA MET A 22 6.07 2.74 -8.07
C MET A 22 5.91 1.90 -9.34
N ASP A 23 6.23 0.61 -9.22
CA ASP A 23 6.16 -0.36 -10.34
C ASP A 23 4.73 -0.44 -10.88
N ASN A 24 4.55 -0.51 -12.21
CA ASN A 24 3.22 -0.51 -12.86
C ASN A 24 2.31 -1.69 -12.43
N GLU A 25 2.91 -2.67 -11.77
CA GLU A 25 2.30 -3.90 -11.27
C GLU A 25 1.75 -3.75 -9.83
N VAL A 26 1.99 -2.61 -9.16
CA VAL A 26 1.48 -2.31 -7.82
C VAL A 26 0.55 -1.11 -7.89
N SER A 27 -0.69 -1.31 -7.48
CA SER A 27 -1.66 -0.21 -7.45
C SER A 27 -1.45 0.64 -6.20
N VAL A 28 -1.51 1.96 -6.37
CA VAL A 28 -1.33 2.94 -5.29
C VAL A 28 -2.62 3.73 -5.12
N HIS A 29 -3.23 3.63 -3.94
CA HIS A 29 -4.45 4.36 -3.62
C HIS A 29 -4.22 5.26 -2.41
N PRO A 30 -4.05 6.58 -2.61
CA PRO A 30 -4.01 7.52 -1.50
C PRO A 30 -5.39 7.64 -0.86
N THR A 31 -5.44 7.63 0.46
CA THR A 31 -6.62 7.96 1.27
C THR A 31 -6.32 9.14 2.19
N SER A 32 -7.33 9.66 2.89
CA SER A 32 -7.14 10.72 3.90
C SER A 32 -6.16 10.31 5.00
N ASP A 33 -6.17 9.04 5.40
CA ASP A 33 -5.49 8.57 6.61
C ASP A 33 -4.23 7.74 6.31
N TYR A 34 -4.20 7.05 5.17
CA TYR A 34 -3.10 6.17 4.77
C TYR A 34 -2.91 6.10 3.25
N VAL A 35 -1.77 5.58 2.79
CA VAL A 35 -1.55 5.19 1.40
C VAL A 35 -1.67 3.67 1.30
N LEU A 36 -2.59 3.17 0.46
CA LEU A 36 -2.73 1.76 0.17
C LEU A 36 -1.81 1.38 -1.00
N LEU A 37 -0.98 0.37 -0.79
CA LEU A 37 -0.20 -0.31 -1.81
C LEU A 37 -0.82 -1.69 -2.01
N GLU A 38 -1.42 -1.91 -3.17
CA GLU A 38 -2.12 -3.15 -3.48
C GLU A 38 -1.35 -3.98 -4.51
N ILE A 39 -1.08 -5.24 -4.15
CA ILE A 39 -0.26 -6.18 -4.90
C ILE A 39 -1.14 -7.36 -5.31
N PRO A 40 -1.47 -7.47 -6.62
CA PRO A 40 -2.38 -8.50 -7.07
C PRO A 40 -1.71 -9.87 -7.12
N HIS A 41 -2.52 -10.91 -7.33
CA HIS A 41 -2.04 -12.28 -7.32
C HIS A 41 -1.27 -12.66 -8.60
N ASP A 42 -1.56 -11.99 -9.70
CA ASP A 42 -0.97 -12.14 -11.04
C ASP A 42 0.23 -11.21 -11.29
N VAL A 43 0.52 -10.31 -10.33
CA VAL A 43 1.62 -9.34 -10.33
C VAL A 43 2.88 -9.85 -11.01
N GLY A 44 3.45 -9.08 -11.93
CA GLY A 44 4.69 -9.41 -12.63
C GLY A 44 5.94 -9.44 -11.74
N ARG A 45 7.09 -9.11 -12.32
CA ARG A 45 8.35 -9.00 -11.57
C ARG A 45 8.51 -7.60 -11.03
N ILE A 46 8.33 -7.44 -9.72
CA ILE A 46 8.48 -6.14 -9.04
C ILE A 46 9.78 -5.98 -8.26
N SER A 47 10.22 -4.74 -8.10
CA SER A 47 11.37 -4.41 -7.24
C SER A 47 10.95 -4.12 -5.80
N ILE A 48 11.12 -5.13 -4.93
CA ILE A 48 10.84 -5.01 -3.48
C ILE A 48 11.60 -3.83 -2.85
N TYR A 49 12.87 -3.63 -3.23
CA TYR A 49 13.68 -2.56 -2.66
C TYR A 49 13.14 -1.18 -3.01
N ARG A 50 12.72 -0.97 -4.26
CA ARG A 50 12.14 0.32 -4.68
C ARG A 50 10.84 0.60 -3.94
N ILE A 51 9.93 -0.38 -3.91
CA ILE A 51 8.64 -0.24 -3.22
C ILE A 51 8.85 0.03 -1.72
N ALA A 52 9.74 -0.73 -1.08
CA ALA A 52 10.07 -0.51 0.32
C ALA A 52 10.69 0.89 0.55
N LYS A 53 11.55 1.38 -0.35
CA LYS A 53 12.13 2.72 -0.23
C LYS A 53 11.07 3.83 -0.36
N THR A 54 10.12 3.69 -1.28
CA THR A 54 9.01 4.64 -1.43
C THR A 54 8.10 4.63 -0.19
N ALA A 55 7.69 3.44 0.27
CA ALA A 55 6.91 3.29 1.49
C ALA A 55 7.66 3.84 2.72
N TYR A 56 8.97 3.64 2.80
CA TYR A 56 9.81 4.19 3.86
C TYR A 56 9.74 5.72 3.89
N SER A 57 9.86 6.39 2.74
CA SER A 57 9.78 7.85 2.67
C SER A 57 8.41 8.37 3.11
N LEU A 58 7.33 7.70 2.71
CA LEU A 58 5.97 8.06 3.13
C LEU A 58 5.80 7.97 4.65
N VAL A 59 6.29 6.89 5.26
CA VAL A 59 6.18 6.70 6.72
C VAL A 59 7.13 7.62 7.48
N LYS A 60 8.38 7.76 7.01
CA LYS A 60 9.43 8.49 7.73
C LYS A 60 9.35 10.00 7.56
N SER A 61 9.28 10.44 6.31
CA SER A 61 9.40 11.85 5.94
C SER A 61 8.04 12.54 6.01
N ASP A 62 7.00 11.85 5.51
CA ASP A 62 5.67 12.44 5.37
C ASP A 62 4.77 12.10 6.56
N ASN A 63 5.26 11.28 7.49
CA ASN A 63 4.52 10.81 8.66
C ASN A 63 3.15 10.20 8.30
N ARG A 64 3.05 9.57 7.12
CA ARG A 64 1.84 8.91 6.62
C ARG A 64 1.86 7.41 6.91
N MET A 65 0.72 6.86 7.28
CA MET A 65 0.57 5.41 7.38
C MET A 65 0.57 4.79 5.98
N VAL A 66 1.14 3.60 5.85
CA VAL A 66 1.14 2.84 4.61
C VAL A 66 0.52 1.47 4.86
N ALA A 67 -0.56 1.15 4.15
CA ALA A 67 -1.17 -0.17 4.15
C ALA A 67 -0.65 -0.96 2.95
N ILE A 68 0.05 -2.06 3.17
CA ILE A 68 0.52 -2.97 2.12
C ILE A 68 -0.45 -4.14 2.09
N ARG A 69 -1.28 -4.20 1.04
CA ARG A 69 -2.23 -5.28 0.83
C ARG A 69 -1.75 -6.16 -0.32
N GLY A 70 -1.74 -7.46 -0.10
CA GLY A 70 -1.50 -8.43 -1.16
C GLY A 70 -2.49 -9.57 -1.07
N TYR A 71 -2.94 -10.04 -2.22
CA TYR A 71 -3.88 -11.16 -2.32
C TYR A 71 -3.33 -12.29 -3.20
N GLY A 72 -3.81 -13.50 -2.93
CA GLY A 72 -3.23 -14.73 -3.47
C GLY A 72 -1.81 -15.01 -2.95
N PHE A 73 -1.30 -16.21 -3.21
CA PHE A 73 -0.01 -16.67 -2.67
C PHE A 73 1.15 -15.71 -3.01
N LYS A 74 1.19 -15.23 -4.26
CA LYS A 74 2.25 -14.36 -4.76
C LYS A 74 2.18 -12.96 -4.15
N GLY A 75 1.00 -12.32 -4.18
CA GLY A 75 0.79 -10.98 -3.62
C GLY A 75 1.04 -10.94 -2.11
N ILE A 76 0.57 -11.95 -1.37
CA ILE A 76 0.85 -12.11 0.05
C ILE A 76 2.37 -12.22 0.31
N GLY A 77 3.05 -13.13 -0.40
CA GLY A 77 4.49 -13.33 -0.23
C GLY A 77 5.31 -12.07 -0.51
N LEU A 78 4.93 -11.29 -1.52
CA LEU A 78 5.57 -10.02 -1.83
C LEU A 78 5.30 -8.94 -0.78
N SER A 79 4.06 -8.85 -0.28
CA SER A 79 3.68 -7.91 0.78
C SER A 79 4.51 -8.12 2.04
N VAL A 80 4.65 -9.37 2.48
CA VAL A 80 5.47 -9.73 3.65
C VAL A 80 6.94 -9.38 3.41
N ARG A 81 7.48 -9.61 2.20
CA ARG A 81 8.88 -9.28 1.87
C ARG A 81 9.14 -7.77 1.85
N ILE A 82 8.19 -6.97 1.37
CA ILE A 82 8.26 -5.51 1.41
C ILE A 82 8.24 -5.02 2.86
N ALA A 83 7.29 -5.51 3.67
CA ALA A 83 7.21 -5.17 5.09
C ALA A 83 8.48 -5.58 5.86
N HIS A 84 9.02 -6.77 5.59
CA HIS A 84 10.29 -7.20 6.16
C HIS A 84 11.44 -6.26 5.76
N LYS A 85 11.47 -5.83 4.49
CA LYS A 85 12.51 -4.90 4.02
C LYS A 85 12.40 -3.53 4.68
N LEU A 86 11.18 -3.02 4.89
CA LEU A 86 10.92 -1.81 5.66
C LEU A 86 11.43 -1.93 7.09
N LYS A 87 11.15 -3.08 7.74
CA LYS A 87 11.62 -3.34 9.11
C LYS A 87 13.13 -3.36 9.22
N GLN A 88 13.83 -3.85 8.20
CA GLN A 88 15.30 -3.78 8.11
C GLN A 88 15.82 -2.35 7.89
N MET A 89 15.04 -1.46 7.28
CA MET A 89 15.42 -0.06 7.04
C MET A 89 15.19 0.82 8.28
N GLU A 90 14.12 0.58 9.02
CA GLU A 90 13.78 1.27 10.27
C GLU A 90 12.98 0.35 11.19
N GLU A 91 13.63 -0.07 12.27
CA GLU A 91 13.06 -1.00 13.24
C GLU A 91 12.01 -0.35 14.14
N ARG A 92 12.02 0.98 14.25
CA ARG A 92 11.09 1.72 15.13
C ARG A 92 9.69 1.87 14.56
N PHE A 93 9.47 1.59 13.27
CA PHE A 93 8.13 1.59 12.70
C PHE A 93 7.24 0.58 13.41
N LEU A 94 5.96 0.93 13.53
CA LEU A 94 4.95 0.06 14.11
C LEU A 94 4.30 -0.74 12.98
N TYR A 95 4.01 -2.01 13.25
CA TYR A 95 3.44 -2.93 12.28
C TYR A 95 2.17 -3.56 12.86
N GLN A 96 1.07 -3.48 12.12
CA GLN A 96 -0.14 -4.26 12.37
C GLN A 96 -0.42 -5.14 11.16
N MET A 97 -0.91 -6.35 11.38
CA MET A 97 -1.20 -7.30 10.31
C MET A 97 -2.59 -7.89 10.51
N THR A 98 -3.36 -7.92 9.42
CA THR A 98 -4.66 -8.56 9.37
C THR A 98 -4.72 -9.53 8.20
N PHE A 99 -5.50 -10.59 8.38
CA PHE A 99 -5.82 -11.55 7.34
C PHE A 99 -7.30 -11.38 7.01
N ASP A 100 -7.60 -11.34 5.72
CA ASP A 100 -8.99 -11.30 5.27
C ASP A 100 -9.16 -12.17 4.03
N THR A 101 -10.36 -12.71 3.85
CA THR A 101 -10.74 -13.38 2.60
C THR A 101 -11.79 -12.52 1.93
N PHE A 102 -11.43 -11.93 0.79
CA PHE A 102 -12.36 -11.11 0.03
C PHE A 102 -12.55 -11.68 -1.36
N ASP A 103 -13.70 -11.37 -1.95
CA ASP A 103 -14.00 -11.65 -3.35
C ASP A 103 -13.14 -10.69 -4.17
N ALA A 104 -11.93 -11.15 -4.51
CA ALA A 104 -11.15 -10.48 -5.52
C ALA A 104 -11.92 -10.70 -6.82
N ILE A 105 -12.53 -9.64 -7.34
CA ILE A 105 -13.22 -9.70 -8.64
C ILE A 105 -12.14 -9.89 -9.70
N ASP A 106 -11.76 -11.14 -9.91
CA ASP A 106 -11.03 -11.55 -11.09
C ASP A 106 -12.04 -11.56 -12.25
N PRO A 107 -11.85 -10.75 -13.31
CA PRO A 107 -12.73 -10.77 -14.47
C PRO A 107 -12.85 -12.15 -15.11
N ASP A 108 -11.81 -12.98 -14.97
CA ASP A 108 -11.74 -14.32 -15.55
C ASP A 108 -12.26 -15.41 -14.59
N GLU A 109 -12.26 -15.15 -13.27
CA GLU A 109 -12.70 -16.09 -12.23
C GLU A 109 -13.54 -15.39 -11.13
N PRO A 110 -14.77 -14.92 -11.44
CA PRO A 110 -15.55 -14.06 -10.55
C PRO A 110 -15.99 -14.70 -9.22
N ASP A 111 -16.00 -16.04 -9.15
CA ASP A 111 -16.37 -16.81 -7.95
C ASP A 111 -15.15 -17.25 -7.12
N ARG A 112 -13.93 -16.82 -7.50
CA ARG A 112 -12.71 -17.23 -6.80
C ARG A 112 -12.43 -16.35 -5.59
N HIS A 113 -12.61 -16.92 -4.41
CA HIS A 113 -12.15 -16.31 -3.17
C HIS A 113 -10.62 -16.30 -3.12
N LEU A 114 -10.04 -15.12 -2.91
CA LEU A 114 -8.61 -14.97 -2.66
C LEU A 114 -8.38 -14.55 -1.21
N THR A 115 -7.52 -15.30 -0.53
CA THR A 115 -6.97 -14.84 0.75
C THR A 115 -6.09 -13.62 0.50
N SER A 116 -6.16 -12.69 1.43
CA SER A 116 -5.35 -11.49 1.46
C SER A 116 -4.69 -11.28 2.80
N VAL A 117 -3.59 -10.55 2.76
CA VAL A 117 -2.91 -10.00 3.92
C VAL A 117 -2.85 -8.50 3.75
N GLN A 118 -3.16 -7.77 4.81
CA GLN A 118 -2.88 -6.34 4.91
C GLN A 118 -1.92 -6.09 6.05
N ILE A 119 -0.82 -5.40 5.75
CA ILE A 119 0.20 -4.99 6.72
C ILE A 119 0.19 -3.47 6.78
N ILE A 120 -0.21 -2.91 7.92
CA ILE A 120 -0.20 -1.48 8.18
C ILE A 120 1.13 -1.13 8.82
N VAL A 121 1.87 -0.21 8.18
CA VAL A 121 3.13 0.34 8.66
C VAL A 121 2.89 1.78 9.10
N MET A 122 3.21 2.08 10.35
CA MET A 122 2.96 3.39 10.94
C MET A 122 4.27 4.02 11.45
N PRO A 123 4.32 5.36 11.52
CA PRO A 123 5.42 6.06 12.18
C PRO A 123 5.58 5.58 13.63
N PRO A 124 6.80 5.71 14.21
CA PRO A 124 6.99 5.38 15.62
C PRO A 124 6.12 6.30 16.50
N GLU A 125 5.74 5.82 17.69
CA GLU A 125 5.12 6.70 18.69
C GLU A 125 6.07 7.87 18.98
N LYS A 126 5.54 9.10 18.98
CA LYS A 126 6.32 10.26 19.44
C LYS A 126 6.66 10.00 20.90
N ARG A 127 7.96 9.95 21.22
CA ARG A 127 8.37 10.07 22.61
C ARG A 127 7.96 11.46 23.08
N GLU A 128 7.13 11.53 24.11
CA GLU A 128 7.01 12.73 24.92
C GLU A 128 8.37 12.88 25.62
N ASP A 129 9.19 13.79 25.13
CA ASP A 129 10.42 14.25 25.80
C ASP A 129 10.07 15.30 26.87
#